data_AF-A0A5B0RJI5-F1
#
_entry.id   AF-A0A5B0RJI5-F1
#
_cell.length_a   1.000
_cell.length_b   1.000
_cell.length_c   1.000
_cell.angle_alpha   90.00
_cell.angle_beta   90.00
_cell.angle_gamma   90.00
#
_symmetry.space_group_name_H-M   'P 1'
#
loop_
_entity.id
_entity.type
_entity.pdbx_description
1 polymer ?
#
loop_
_entity_poly.entity_id
_entity_poly.type
_entity_poly.pdbx_seq_one_letter_code
_entity_poly.pdbx_strand_id
1 'polypeptide(L)'
;MRCLSGIIAIALVSISGTHASLEAPSFDVHNIQQLTEAACAAMENLMSYFTPNSRGTFNETVTPWHESGMIWGLNFDYARWTGDTKYLDIVTQALVNQSNGDVHDFLAPGAKEQWNDDILWPSQAGETSNLQALH
;
A
#
# COMPACT_ATOMS: atom_id res chain seq x y z
N MET A 1 -38.82 -34.50 -48.50
CA MET A 1 -37.66 -34.97 -47.71
C MET A 1 -37.63 -34.14 -46.43
N ARG A 2 -38.23 -34.68 -45.35
CA ARG A 2 -37.58 -35.14 -44.11
C ARG A 2 -37.15 -34.00 -43.17
N CYS A 3 -37.89 -33.92 -42.07
CA CYS A 3 -37.69 -33.11 -40.87
C CYS A 3 -36.28 -33.21 -40.28
N LEU A 4 -35.73 -32.08 -39.83
CA LEU A 4 -34.69 -31.97 -38.79
C LEU A 4 -35.12 -30.79 -37.90
N SER A 5 -35.77 -30.98 -36.75
CA SER A 5 -35.20 -31.36 -35.44
C SER A 5 -34.03 -30.49 -34.98
N GLY A 6 -34.34 -29.49 -34.16
CA GLY A 6 -33.68 -29.18 -32.90
C GLY A 6 -32.27 -28.59 -32.93
N ILE A 7 -32.15 -27.31 -32.58
CA ILE A 7 -31.01 -26.83 -31.78
C ILE A 7 -31.54 -25.94 -30.66
N ILE A 8 -31.23 -26.38 -29.45
CA ILE A 8 -31.59 -25.84 -28.14
C ILE A 8 -30.84 -24.52 -27.91
N ALA A 9 -31.56 -23.51 -27.42
CA ALA A 9 -31.00 -22.28 -26.88
C ALA A 9 -30.42 -22.54 -25.49
N ILE A 10 -29.11 -22.35 -25.30
CA ILE A 10 -28.51 -22.12 -23.98
C ILE A 10 -27.41 -21.06 -24.14
N ALA A 11 -27.75 -19.81 -23.84
CA ALA A 11 -26.76 -18.78 -23.52
C ALA A 11 -26.53 -18.85 -22.01
N LEU A 12 -25.41 -19.46 -21.58
CA LEU A 12 -24.95 -19.36 -20.21
C LEU A 12 -24.12 -18.08 -20.09
N VAL A 13 -24.79 -16.98 -19.76
CA VAL A 13 -24.12 -15.75 -19.31
C VAL A 13 -23.80 -15.96 -17.83
N SER A 14 -22.59 -16.45 -17.56
CA SER A 14 -22.03 -16.51 -16.22
C SER A 14 -21.60 -15.11 -15.78
N ILE A 15 -22.57 -14.27 -15.40
CA ILE A 15 -22.26 -13.07 -14.63
C ILE A 15 -21.87 -13.55 -13.24
N SER A 16 -20.58 -13.66 -12.99
CA SER A 16 -20.07 -13.66 -11.62
C SER A 16 -20.37 -12.27 -11.06
N GLY A 17 -21.52 -12.12 -10.43
CA GLY A 17 -21.85 -10.91 -9.68
C GLY A 17 -20.88 -10.80 -8.53
N THR A 18 -19.83 -10.00 -8.69
CA THR A 18 -19.17 -9.43 -7.53
C THR A 18 -20.23 -8.63 -6.80
N HIS A 19 -20.58 -9.03 -5.58
CA HIS A 19 -21.46 -8.26 -4.72
C HIS A 19 -20.73 -6.97 -4.32
N ALA A 20 -20.68 -5.98 -5.20
CA ALA A 20 -20.49 -4.61 -4.78
C ALA A 20 -21.79 -4.22 -4.07
N SER A 21 -21.72 -3.96 -2.76
CA SER A 21 -22.84 -3.39 -2.02
C SER A 21 -23.35 -2.17 -2.77
N LEU A 22 -24.66 -2.14 -3.10
CA LEU A 22 -25.29 -1.02 -3.80
C LEU A 22 -25.27 0.27 -2.95
N GLU A 23 -25.02 0.13 -1.65
CA GLU A 23 -24.77 1.25 -0.75
C GLU A 23 -23.34 1.15 -0.23
N ALA A 24 -22.50 2.12 -0.62
CA ALA A 24 -21.26 2.37 0.08
C ALA A 24 -21.58 2.64 1.57
N PRO A 25 -20.75 2.19 2.52
CA PRO A 25 -20.95 2.53 3.92
C PRO A 25 -21.14 4.05 4.07
N SER A 26 -22.20 4.47 4.77
CA SER A 26 -22.41 5.88 5.08
C SER A 26 -21.19 6.39 5.86
N PHE A 27 -20.53 7.40 5.33
CA PHE A 27 -19.29 7.96 5.87
C PHE A 27 -19.44 9.48 6.02
N ASP A 28 -19.31 9.97 7.25
CA ASP A 28 -19.38 11.39 7.55
C ASP A 28 -17.98 12.01 7.67
N VAL A 29 -17.61 12.84 6.69
CA VAL A 29 -16.33 13.56 6.65
C VAL A 29 -16.18 14.63 7.74
N HIS A 30 -17.24 14.93 8.50
CA HIS A 30 -17.19 15.82 9.66
C HIS A 30 -17.06 15.07 10.99
N ASN A 31 -17.11 13.73 10.97
CA ASN A 31 -16.95 12.90 12.15
C ASN A 31 -15.51 12.37 12.24
N ILE A 32 -14.71 12.99 13.11
CA ILE A 32 -13.29 12.63 13.33
C ILE A 32 -13.13 11.17 13.75
N GLN A 33 -14.06 10.62 14.53
CA GLN A 33 -14.00 9.23 14.94
C GLN A 33 -14.14 8.30 13.72
N GLN A 34 -15.13 8.53 12.85
CA GLN A 34 -15.31 7.72 11.64
C GLN A 34 -14.12 7.85 10.68
N LEU A 35 -13.56 9.06 10.54
CA LEU A 35 -12.34 9.29 9.75
C LEU A 35 -11.16 8.49 10.29
N THR A 36 -10.98 8.47 11.61
CA THR A 36 -9.90 7.73 12.27
C THR A 36 -10.09 6.22 12.10
N GLU A 37 -11.30 5.71 12.32
CA GLU A 37 -11.64 4.29 12.14
C GLU A 37 -11.40 3.84 10.68
N ALA A 38 -11.81 4.65 9.71
CA ALA A 38 -11.58 4.39 8.29
C ALA A 38 -10.08 4.40 7.93
N ALA A 39 -9.31 5.35 8.46
CA ALA A 39 -7.86 5.42 8.26
C ALA A 39 -7.14 4.19 8.85
N CYS A 40 -7.52 3.77 10.06
CA CYS A 40 -6.99 2.56 10.70
C CYS A 40 -7.30 1.30 9.89
N ALA A 41 -8.54 1.13 9.42
CA ALA A 41 -8.93 -0.02 8.60
C ALA A 41 -8.18 -0.04 7.26
N ALA A 42 -8.03 1.12 6.60
CA ALA A 42 -7.30 1.23 5.34
C ALA A 42 -5.81 0.92 5.53
N MET A 43 -5.17 1.46 6.58
CA MET A 43 -3.77 1.20 6.88
C MET A 43 -3.53 -0.26 7.27
N GLU A 44 -4.42 -0.87 8.06
CA GLU A 44 -4.33 -2.29 8.41
C GLU A 44 -4.40 -3.19 7.16
N ASN A 45 -5.34 -2.90 6.26
CA ASN A 45 -5.42 -3.60 4.99
C ASN A 45 -4.17 -3.38 4.13
N LEU A 46 -3.67 -2.15 4.01
CA LEU A 46 -2.46 -1.83 3.25
C LEU A 46 -1.23 -2.57 3.81
N MET A 47 -1.03 -2.53 5.13
CA MET A 47 0.10 -3.19 5.78
C MET A 47 0.00 -4.72 5.74
N SER A 48 -1.19 -5.30 5.51
CA SER A 48 -1.35 -6.74 5.30
C SER A 48 -0.66 -7.26 4.03
N TYR A 49 -0.40 -6.40 3.04
CA TYR A 49 0.34 -6.75 1.83
C TYR A 49 1.87 -6.73 2.03
N PHE A 50 2.35 -6.20 3.17
CA PHE A 50 3.77 -6.16 3.48
C PHE A 50 4.23 -7.46 4.14
N THR A 51 5.32 -8.02 3.63
CA THR A 51 6.08 -9.07 4.32
C THR A 51 7.50 -8.57 4.53
N PRO A 52 8.00 -8.48 5.77
CA PRO A 52 9.36 -8.02 6.06
C PRO A 52 10.42 -8.79 5.27
N ASN A 53 11.34 -8.05 4.68
CA ASN A 53 12.42 -8.59 3.86
C ASN A 53 13.65 -7.69 3.92
N SER A 54 14.77 -8.17 3.38
CA SER A 54 16.06 -7.48 3.41
C SER A 54 16.12 -6.23 2.55
N ARG A 55 15.18 -6.04 1.61
CA ARG A 55 15.09 -4.82 0.80
C ARG A 55 14.28 -3.72 1.50
N GLY A 56 13.39 -4.07 2.42
CA GLY A 56 12.50 -3.10 3.05
C GLY A 56 11.45 -2.54 2.09
N THR A 57 11.09 -3.31 1.06
CA THR A 57 10.10 -2.94 0.03
C THR A 57 8.91 -3.90 0.06
N PHE A 58 7.75 -3.43 -0.40
CA PHE A 58 6.65 -4.32 -0.78
C PHE A 58 7.07 -5.21 -1.97
N ASN A 59 6.22 -6.15 -2.36
CA ASN A 59 6.51 -7.01 -3.51
C ASN A 59 6.68 -6.18 -4.80
N GLU A 60 7.92 -6.02 -5.24
CA GLU A 60 8.32 -5.20 -6.40
C GLU A 60 7.74 -5.68 -7.74
N THR A 61 7.14 -6.88 -7.79
CA THR A 61 6.38 -7.34 -8.97
C THR A 61 5.07 -6.56 -9.14
N VAL A 62 4.52 -6.04 -8.05
CA VAL A 62 3.20 -5.40 -7.98
C VAL A 62 3.29 -3.93 -7.57
N THR A 63 4.28 -3.60 -6.74
CA THR A 63 4.49 -2.29 -6.15
C THR A 63 5.94 -1.87 -6.43
N PRO A 64 6.20 -1.05 -7.47
CA PRO A 64 7.53 -0.53 -7.75
C PRO A 64 8.23 -0.02 -6.48
N TRP A 65 9.54 -0.20 -6.38
CA TRP A 65 10.28 -0.01 -5.14
C TRP A 65 10.06 1.36 -4.48
N HIS A 66 9.92 2.43 -5.28
CA HIS A 66 9.68 3.79 -4.78
C HIS A 66 8.30 3.96 -4.11
N GLU A 67 7.28 3.22 -4.54
CA GLU A 67 5.95 3.25 -3.91
C GLU A 67 6.00 2.73 -2.48
N SER A 68 6.94 1.82 -2.17
CA SER A 68 7.20 1.44 -0.77
C SER A 68 7.63 2.65 0.06
N GLY A 69 8.48 3.53 -0.50
CA GLY A 69 8.88 4.78 0.14
C GLY A 69 7.71 5.73 0.40
N MET A 70 6.77 5.82 -0.55
CA MET A 70 5.53 6.58 -0.37
C MET A 70 4.67 6.03 0.78
N ILE A 71 4.53 4.69 0.85
CA ILE A 71 3.77 4.01 1.91
C ILE A 71 4.43 4.20 3.29
N TRP A 72 5.76 4.25 3.35
CA TRP A 72 6.49 4.56 4.58
C TRP A 72 6.22 5.99 5.06
N GLY A 73 6.24 6.97 4.16
CA GLY A 73 5.81 8.34 4.48
C GLY A 73 4.38 8.39 5.01
N LEU A 74 3.46 7.71 4.33
CA LEU A 74 2.05 7.63 4.72
C LEU A 74 1.85 7.03 6.13
N ASN A 75 2.70 6.08 6.55
CA ASN A 75 2.65 5.51 7.90
C ASN A 75 2.96 6.55 8.99
N PHE A 76 3.90 7.47 8.74
CA PHE A 76 4.21 8.52 9.71
C PHE A 76 3.07 9.55 9.82
N ASP A 77 2.44 9.90 8.70
CA ASP A 77 1.22 10.74 8.70
C ASP A 77 0.07 10.03 9.42
N TYR A 78 -0.14 8.76 9.12
CA TYR A 78 -1.13 7.92 9.79
C TYR A 78 -0.94 7.91 11.31
N ALA A 79 0.28 7.65 11.79
CA ALA A 79 0.59 7.65 13.21
C ALA A 79 0.34 9.02 13.84
N ARG A 80 0.72 10.10 13.13
CA ARG A 80 0.51 11.48 13.58
C ARG A 80 -0.98 11.83 13.74
N TRP A 81 -1.81 11.46 12.77
CA TRP A 81 -3.21 11.88 12.73
C TRP A 81 -4.15 10.97 13.51
N THR A 82 -3.82 9.69 13.67
CA THR A 82 -4.65 8.71 14.38
C THR A 82 -4.17 8.40 15.80
N GLY A 83 -2.86 8.60 16.07
CA GLY A 83 -2.21 8.16 17.30
C GLY A 83 -1.87 6.65 17.35
N ASP A 84 -2.21 5.86 16.32
CA ASP A 84 -1.83 4.45 16.25
C ASP A 84 -0.40 4.30 15.70
N THR A 85 0.51 3.85 16.56
CA THR A 85 1.94 3.74 16.25
C THR A 85 2.41 2.31 15.98
N LYS A 86 1.50 1.33 15.87
CA LYS A 86 1.86 -0.10 15.85
C LYS A 86 2.77 -0.53 14.69
N TYR A 87 2.84 0.28 13.62
CA TYR A 87 3.67 0.00 12.45
C TYR A 87 5.02 0.74 12.43
N LEU A 88 5.26 1.70 13.34
CA LEU A 88 6.44 2.57 13.26
C LEU A 88 7.76 1.80 13.33
N ASP A 89 7.86 0.76 14.17
CA ASP A 89 9.07 -0.07 14.26
C ASP A 89 9.34 -0.82 12.94
N ILE A 90 8.28 -1.38 12.34
CA ILE A 90 8.36 -2.11 11.07
C ILE A 90 8.78 -1.16 9.94
N VAL A 91 8.16 0.01 9.87
CA VAL A 91 8.42 1.03 8.85
C VAL A 91 9.82 1.61 8.99
N THR A 92 10.27 1.88 10.21
CA THR A 92 11.62 2.40 10.47
C THR A 92 12.68 1.38 10.03
N GLN A 93 12.51 0.11 10.38
CA GLN A 93 13.43 -0.94 9.93
C GLN A 93 13.39 -1.14 8.42
N ALA A 94 12.21 -1.07 7.80
CA ALA A 94 12.06 -1.16 6.35
C ALA A 94 12.78 -0.01 5.63
N LEU A 95 12.67 1.23 6.13
CA LEU A 95 13.39 2.38 5.59
C LEU A 95 14.90 2.24 5.71
N VAL A 96 15.41 1.76 6.84
CA VAL A 96 16.86 1.48 7.01
C VAL A 96 17.32 0.48 5.95
N ASN A 97 16.57 -0.62 5.76
CA ASN A 97 16.89 -1.62 4.74
C ASN A 97 16.86 -1.03 3.33
N GLN A 98 15.83 -0.24 3.00
CA GLN A 98 15.65 0.40 1.70
C GLN A 98 16.72 1.45 1.42
N SER A 99 17.27 2.08 2.46
CA SER A 99 18.38 3.03 2.37
C SER A 99 19.75 2.40 2.08
N ASN A 100 19.80 1.08 1.83
CA ASN A 100 21.01 0.27 1.68
C ASN A 100 21.84 0.17 2.97
N GLY A 101 21.20 0.10 4.13
CA GLY A 101 21.88 0.00 5.42
C GLY A 101 22.78 1.22 5.64
N ASP A 102 24.05 1.00 6.00
CA ASP A 102 24.99 2.05 6.41
C ASP A 102 25.29 3.11 5.33
N VAL A 103 24.96 2.85 4.06
CA VAL A 103 25.21 3.81 2.96
C VAL A 103 24.19 4.94 2.95
N HIS A 104 22.95 4.65 3.38
CA HIS A 104 21.85 5.61 3.50
C HIS A 104 21.57 6.46 2.23
N ASP A 105 21.79 5.92 1.04
CA ASP A 105 21.68 6.66 -0.23
C ASP A 105 20.49 6.27 -1.10
N PHE A 106 19.79 5.18 -0.75
CA PHE A 106 18.71 4.57 -1.54
C PHE A 106 19.13 4.16 -2.97
N LEU A 107 20.43 4.15 -3.26
CA LEU A 107 21.04 3.73 -4.53
C LEU A 107 21.52 2.29 -4.45
N ALA A 108 20.61 1.34 -4.65
CA ALA A 108 20.93 -0.07 -4.81
C ALA A 108 22.01 -0.30 -5.89
N PRO A 109 23.15 -0.94 -5.57
CA PRO A 109 24.21 -1.21 -6.53
C PRO A 109 23.74 -2.02 -7.74
N GLY A 110 24.06 -1.56 -8.94
CA GLY A 110 23.76 -2.26 -10.20
C GLY A 110 22.30 -2.18 -10.68
N ALA A 111 21.45 -1.42 -9.99
CA ALA A 111 20.11 -1.13 -10.48
C ALA A 111 20.15 -0.17 -11.69
N LYS A 112 19.29 -0.41 -12.68
CA LYS A 112 19.21 0.40 -13.90
C LYS A 112 18.15 1.51 -13.82
N GLU A 113 17.17 1.36 -12.93
CA GLU A 113 16.00 2.23 -12.81
C GLU A 113 16.02 2.90 -11.43
N GLN A 114 16.80 3.96 -11.32
CA GLN A 114 16.98 4.78 -10.11
C GLN A 114 16.81 6.24 -10.46
N TRP A 115 15.58 6.59 -10.78
CA TRP A 115 15.25 7.96 -11.13
C TRP A 115 15.22 8.84 -9.88
N ASN A 116 15.43 10.14 -10.06
CA ASN A 116 15.50 11.07 -8.93
C ASN A 116 14.19 11.11 -8.13
N ASP A 117 13.05 10.97 -8.81
CA ASP A 117 11.73 10.88 -8.19
C ASP A 117 11.55 9.57 -7.40
N ASP A 118 12.07 8.46 -7.90
CA ASP A 118 12.01 7.19 -7.18
C ASP A 118 12.79 7.24 -5.86
N ILE A 119 13.96 7.92 -5.86
CA ILE A 119 14.82 8.12 -4.69
C ILE A 119 14.20 9.13 -3.71
N LEU A 120 13.47 10.13 -4.22
CA LEU A 120 12.88 11.21 -3.43
C LEU A 120 11.92 10.67 -2.36
N TRP A 121 11.03 9.74 -2.74
CA TRP A 121 9.97 9.25 -1.86
C TRP A 121 10.47 8.63 -0.55
N PRO A 122 11.35 7.60 -0.57
CA PRO A 122 11.88 7.03 0.67
C PRO A 122 12.82 8.01 1.41
N SER A 123 13.48 8.93 0.70
CA SER A 123 14.31 9.97 1.34
C SER A 123 13.48 10.93 2.19
N GLN A 124 12.33 11.40 1.68
CA GLN A 124 11.40 12.25 2.43
C GLN A 124 10.80 11.52 3.64
N ALA A 125 10.47 10.24 3.48
CA ALA A 125 9.98 9.41 4.58
C ALA A 125 11.05 9.26 5.69
N GLY A 126 12.32 9.06 5.31
CA GLY A 126 13.44 9.01 6.25
C GLY A 126 13.72 10.32 6.99
N GLU A 127 13.44 11.47 6.39
CA GLU A 127 13.51 12.76 7.11
C GLU A 127 12.41 12.87 8.17
N THR A 128 11.21 12.42 7.83
CA THR A 128 10.04 12.47 8.73
C THR A 128 10.25 11.59 9.97
N SER A 129 10.85 10.41 9.81
CA SER A 129 11.16 9.51 10.92
C SER A 129 12.11 10.15 11.93
N ASN A 130 13.15 10.85 11.45
CA ASN A 130 14.12 11.54 12.30
C ASN A 130 13.47 12.68 13.10
N LEU A 131 12.50 13.38 12.53
CA LEU A 131 11.76 14.44 13.24
C LEU A 131 10.87 13.88 14.36
N GLN A 132 10.26 12.71 14.16
CA GLN A 132 9.42 12.08 15.19
C GLN A 132 10.25 11.48 16.34
N ALA A 133 11.49 11.07 16.10
CA ALA A 133 12.39 10.56 17.15
C ALA A 133 12.91 11.64 18.13
N LEU A 134 12.69 12.93 17.84
CA LEU A 134 13.15 14.06 18.64
C LEU A 134 12.12 14.58 19.67
N HIS A 135 10.96 13.93 19.79
CA HIS A 135 9.86 14.27 20.70
C HIS A 135 9.46 13.08 21.57
#